data_AF-A0AA43LRI2-F1
#
_entry.id   AF-A0AA43LRI2-F1
#
_cell.length_a   1.000
_cell.length_b   1.000
_cell.length_c   1.000
_cell.angle_alpha   90.00
_cell.angle_beta   90.00
_cell.angle_gamma   90.00
#
_symmetry.space_group_name_H-M   'P 1'
#
loop_
_entity.id
_entity.type
_entity.pdbx_description
1 polymer ?
#
loop_
_entity_poly.entity_id
_entity_poly.type
_entity_poly.pdbx_seq_one_letter_code
_entity_poly.pdbx_strand_id
1 'polypeptide(L)'
;MFKITVDNLCWINNNEDDPKDLCAHGKVNVKIGSEAFEYNCTASASALYLLRTLTEDHIINDWNQLLPCCGFSMFPNVDKSTVHIIGCPNGIDWNVTRQNNTMHLQTSSNKTTIVPFDEYAKEVINFANRIEAFYEECSPKSLPNDYYDKLGYLTFWNEWKLRKEKFMNNNTRIRRKIIFDGNNFDTLEEFYDEMDAVLTKNLSWKTGHNFAAFNDLLCGGFGVHEYGEPILIEWCNFSKSMNDFSYPATIAYYRKLLLQCHPSNIPYIEEKLNLAINRQGETLLDTIVTIIMNNNDYGHDCLLQTIE
;
A
#
# COMPACT_ATOMS: atom_id res chain seq x y z
N MET A 1 5.05 21.18 -22.42
CA MET A 1 3.97 21.25 -21.41
C MET A 1 3.35 19.87 -21.27
N PHE A 2 3.20 19.42 -20.03
CA PHE A 2 2.45 18.22 -19.65
C PHE A 2 1.21 18.69 -18.89
N LYS A 3 0.07 18.05 -19.11
CA LYS A 3 -1.15 18.30 -18.33
C LYS A 3 -1.97 17.02 -18.28
N ILE A 4 -2.53 16.70 -17.12
CA ILE A 4 -3.40 15.54 -16.94
C ILE A 4 -4.60 15.89 -16.06
N THR A 5 -5.77 15.43 -16.47
CA THR A 5 -7.04 15.64 -15.77
C THR A 5 -7.92 14.40 -15.91
N VAL A 6 -8.87 14.23 -15.00
CA VAL A 6 -9.89 13.18 -15.10
C VAL A 6 -11.28 13.79 -15.04
N ASP A 7 -12.15 13.35 -15.94
CA ASP A 7 -13.57 13.66 -15.98
C ASP A 7 -14.39 12.40 -15.71
N ASN A 8 -15.64 12.58 -15.29
CA ASN A 8 -16.61 11.49 -15.10
C ASN A 8 -16.05 10.34 -14.24
N LEU A 9 -15.46 10.69 -13.09
CA LEU A 9 -15.06 9.67 -12.11
C LEU A 9 -16.28 8.86 -11.69
N CYS A 10 -16.13 7.54 -11.70
CA CYS A 10 -17.18 6.62 -11.30
C CYS A 10 -16.57 5.33 -10.75
N TRP A 11 -17.41 4.57 -10.06
CA TRP A 11 -17.17 3.16 -9.79
C TRP A 11 -17.75 2.32 -10.94
N ILE A 12 -17.54 1.02 -10.88
CA ILE A 12 -18.02 0.05 -11.86
C ILE A 12 -19.52 0.25 -12.13
N ASN A 13 -19.91 0.05 -13.39
CA ASN A 13 -21.25 0.31 -13.90
C ASN A 13 -21.71 1.78 -13.82
N ASN A 14 -20.77 2.74 -13.71
CA ASN A 14 -21.03 4.17 -13.57
C ASN A 14 -21.74 4.55 -12.26
N ASN A 15 -21.50 3.80 -11.19
CA ASN A 15 -22.05 4.11 -9.88
C ASN A 15 -21.33 5.32 -9.25
N GLU A 16 -22.06 6.12 -8.46
CA GLU A 16 -21.51 7.22 -7.66
C GLU A 16 -20.86 6.75 -6.36
N ASP A 17 -21.33 5.62 -5.81
CA ASP A 17 -20.75 4.95 -4.64
C ASP A 17 -20.83 3.42 -4.81
N ASP A 18 -19.75 2.73 -4.48
CA ASP A 18 -19.68 1.26 -4.45
C ASP A 18 -18.57 0.84 -3.46
N PRO A 19 -18.91 0.36 -2.25
CA PRO A 19 -17.93 -0.08 -1.28
C PRO A 19 -17.09 -1.29 -1.73
N LYS A 20 -17.57 -2.10 -2.68
CA LYS A 20 -16.88 -3.33 -3.12
C LYS A 20 -15.97 -3.09 -4.32
N ASP A 21 -16.23 -2.05 -5.09
CA ASP A 21 -15.31 -1.64 -6.15
C ASP A 21 -14.11 -0.90 -5.55
N LEU A 22 -12.95 -1.52 -5.69
CA LEU A 22 -11.68 -1.02 -5.16
C LEU A 22 -10.99 -0.05 -6.12
N CYS A 23 -11.48 0.08 -7.36
CA CYS A 23 -10.83 0.83 -8.43
C CYS A 23 -11.69 2.03 -8.85
N ALA A 24 -11.11 3.23 -8.82
CA ALA A 24 -11.74 4.38 -9.45
C ALA A 24 -11.54 4.32 -10.97
N HIS A 25 -12.62 4.56 -11.71
CA HIS A 25 -12.65 4.64 -13.17
C HIS A 25 -12.95 6.05 -13.62
N GLY A 26 -12.53 6.41 -14.83
CA GLY A 26 -12.86 7.72 -15.38
C GLY A 26 -12.26 7.97 -16.74
N LYS A 27 -12.66 9.09 -17.33
CA LYS A 27 -12.14 9.57 -18.61
C LYS A 27 -10.91 10.43 -18.35
N VAL A 28 -9.73 9.89 -18.59
CA VAL A 28 -8.48 10.62 -18.37
C VAL A 28 -8.06 11.32 -19.66
N ASN A 29 -7.78 12.61 -19.53
CA ASN A 29 -7.29 13.48 -20.59
C ASN A 29 -5.84 13.83 -20.31
N VAL A 30 -4.95 13.59 -21.27
CA VAL A 30 -3.52 13.89 -21.16
C VAL A 30 -3.09 14.75 -22.34
N LYS A 31 -2.32 15.81 -22.07
CA LYS A 31 -1.65 16.61 -23.08
C LYS A 31 -0.14 16.52 -22.91
N ILE A 32 0.55 16.10 -23.96
CA ILE A 32 2.01 15.98 -24.02
C ILE A 32 2.51 16.80 -25.22
N GLY A 33 2.98 18.01 -24.95
CA GLY A 33 3.42 18.94 -26.00
C GLY A 33 2.28 19.32 -26.93
N SER A 34 2.36 18.89 -28.20
CA SER A 34 1.33 19.12 -29.22
C SER A 34 0.31 17.99 -29.34
N GLU A 35 0.50 16.88 -28.62
CA GLU A 35 -0.39 15.72 -28.67
C GLU A 35 -1.34 15.71 -27.47
N ALA A 36 -2.56 15.25 -27.72
CA ALA A 36 -3.59 15.10 -26.70
C ALA A 36 -4.23 13.72 -26.85
N PHE A 37 -4.48 13.09 -25.71
CA PHE A 37 -5.04 11.76 -25.59
C PHE A 37 -6.22 11.80 -24.63
N GLU A 38 -7.23 10.99 -24.92
CA GLU A 38 -8.41 10.82 -24.09
C GLU A 38 -8.73 9.34 -24.03
N TYR A 39 -8.89 8.80 -22.81
CA TYR A 39 -9.12 7.38 -22.63
C TYR A 39 -9.93 7.09 -21.37
N ASN A 40 -10.91 6.19 -21.48
CA ASN A 40 -11.58 5.64 -20.31
C ASN A 40 -10.69 4.56 -19.72
N CYS A 41 -10.20 4.76 -18.50
CA CYS A 41 -9.24 3.87 -17.87
C CYS A 41 -9.56 3.60 -16.41
N THR A 42 -8.79 2.70 -15.82
CA THR A 42 -8.70 2.57 -14.36
C THR A 42 -7.86 3.74 -13.84
N ALA A 43 -8.54 4.81 -13.42
CA ALA A 43 -7.93 6.08 -13.05
C ALA A 43 -7.06 5.95 -11.79
N SER A 44 -7.44 5.09 -10.83
CA SER A 44 -6.61 4.80 -9.65
C SER A 44 -5.28 4.14 -10.01
N ALA A 45 -5.28 3.14 -10.89
CA ALA A 45 -4.05 2.52 -11.40
C ALA A 45 -3.19 3.55 -12.17
N SER A 46 -3.83 4.38 -13.00
CA SER A 46 -3.15 5.45 -13.74
C SER A 46 -2.41 6.40 -12.80
N ALA A 47 -3.08 6.82 -11.72
CA ALA A 47 -2.50 7.73 -10.75
C ALA A 47 -1.34 7.10 -9.98
N LEU A 48 -1.44 5.83 -9.57
CA LEU A 48 -0.32 5.14 -8.94
C LEU A 48 0.89 5.06 -9.89
N TYR A 49 0.69 4.67 -11.15
CA TYR A 49 1.78 4.58 -12.12
C TYR A 49 2.41 5.93 -12.44
N LEU A 50 1.64 7.01 -12.45
CA LEU A 50 2.20 8.37 -12.56
C LEU A 50 2.93 8.79 -11.28
N LEU A 51 2.47 8.41 -10.09
CA LEU A 51 3.24 8.63 -8.86
C LEU A 51 4.59 7.90 -8.92
N ARG A 52 4.65 6.75 -9.62
CA ARG A 52 5.90 6.03 -9.82
C ARG A 52 6.95 6.84 -10.56
N THR A 53 6.53 7.51 -11.63
CA THR A 53 7.43 8.25 -12.51
C THR A 53 8.15 9.43 -11.85
N LEU A 54 7.74 9.81 -10.63
CA LEU A 54 8.41 10.85 -9.86
C LEU A 54 9.77 10.39 -9.32
N THR A 55 9.92 9.08 -9.05
CA THR A 55 11.17 8.46 -8.53
C THR A 55 11.87 7.55 -9.53
N GLU A 56 11.15 6.99 -10.50
CA GLU A 56 11.70 5.98 -11.41
C GLU A 56 11.29 6.25 -12.86
N ASP A 57 12.06 5.73 -13.80
CA ASP A 57 11.73 5.84 -15.21
C ASP A 57 10.61 4.85 -15.57
N HIS A 58 9.72 5.26 -16.47
CA HIS A 58 8.72 4.40 -17.09
C HIS A 58 9.04 4.21 -18.55
N ILE A 59 9.16 2.94 -18.97
CA ILE A 59 9.44 2.54 -20.34
C ILE A 59 8.20 1.89 -20.92
N ILE A 60 7.79 2.37 -22.09
CA ILE A 60 6.63 1.92 -22.83
C ILE A 60 6.71 0.41 -23.10
N ASN A 61 5.62 -0.30 -22.84
CA ASN A 61 5.50 -1.76 -22.99
C ASN A 61 6.41 -2.62 -22.07
N ASP A 62 7.14 -2.05 -21.12
CA ASP A 62 7.88 -2.83 -20.12
C ASP A 62 6.92 -3.38 -19.05
N TRP A 63 5.97 -2.54 -18.63
CA TRP A 63 4.92 -2.86 -17.64
C TRP A 63 3.53 -2.48 -18.16
N ASN A 64 2.57 -2.30 -17.25
CA ASN A 64 1.27 -1.76 -17.59
C ASN A 64 1.37 -0.34 -18.15
N GLN A 65 0.37 0.03 -18.94
CA GLN A 65 0.27 1.34 -19.54
C GLN A 65 0.05 2.41 -18.46
N LEU A 66 0.52 3.64 -18.70
CA LEU A 66 0.22 4.76 -17.81
C LEU A 66 -1.28 5.08 -17.74
N LEU A 67 -2.05 4.81 -18.80
CA LEU A 67 -3.52 4.79 -18.79
C LEU A 67 -4.03 3.38 -19.13
N PRO A 68 -4.09 2.46 -18.17
CA PRO A 68 -4.50 1.08 -18.41
C PRO A 68 -6.03 0.98 -18.56
N CYS A 69 -6.50 0.22 -19.55
CA CYS A 69 -7.94 -0.05 -19.75
C CYS A 69 -8.59 -0.64 -18.48
N CYS A 70 -7.89 -1.56 -17.82
CA CYS A 70 -8.36 -2.24 -16.61
C CYS A 70 -7.21 -2.51 -15.63
N GLY A 71 -7.55 -2.58 -14.35
CA GLY A 71 -6.72 -3.18 -13.29
C GLY A 71 -7.51 -4.29 -12.61
N PHE A 72 -7.43 -5.51 -13.15
CA PHE A 72 -8.25 -6.66 -12.75
C PHE A 72 -8.00 -7.11 -11.31
N SER A 73 -6.73 -7.15 -10.89
CA SER A 73 -6.32 -7.65 -9.58
C SER A 73 -5.05 -6.93 -9.13
N MET A 74 -4.86 -6.83 -7.83
CA MET A 74 -3.71 -6.22 -7.19
C MET A 74 -2.95 -7.28 -6.40
N PHE A 75 -1.65 -7.42 -6.63
CA PHE A 75 -0.79 -8.36 -5.92
C PHE A 75 0.37 -7.62 -5.28
N PRO A 76 0.57 -7.70 -3.96
CA PRO A 76 1.77 -7.15 -3.36
C PRO A 76 3.01 -7.87 -3.92
N ASN A 77 4.11 -7.15 -4.07
CA ASN A 77 5.41 -7.77 -4.33
C ASN A 77 5.86 -8.56 -3.09
N VAL A 78 6.96 -9.31 -3.23
CA VAL A 78 7.41 -10.26 -2.19
C VAL A 78 7.63 -9.57 -0.84
N ASP A 79 8.35 -8.44 -0.84
CA ASP A 79 8.66 -7.64 0.35
C ASP A 79 7.54 -6.68 0.79
N LYS A 80 6.36 -6.75 0.14
CA LYS A 80 5.17 -5.94 0.43
C LYS A 80 5.37 -4.42 0.35
N SER A 81 6.43 -3.92 -0.29
CA SER A 81 6.67 -2.48 -0.48
C SER A 81 5.91 -1.87 -1.66
N THR A 82 5.60 -2.67 -2.69
CA THR A 82 4.94 -2.20 -3.92
C THR A 82 3.87 -3.16 -4.38
N VAL A 83 2.91 -2.67 -5.18
CA VAL A 83 1.83 -3.49 -5.73
C VAL A 83 1.97 -3.71 -7.24
N HIS A 84 1.79 -4.93 -7.69
CA HIS A 84 1.60 -5.26 -9.09
C HIS A 84 0.10 -5.29 -9.42
N ILE A 85 -0.36 -4.38 -10.27
CA ILE A 85 -1.75 -4.39 -10.76
C ILE A 85 -1.74 -5.14 -12.10
N ILE A 86 -2.60 -6.15 -12.27
CA ILE A 86 -2.70 -6.89 -13.53
C ILE A 86 -3.74 -6.23 -14.42
N GLY A 87 -3.35 -5.86 -15.64
CA GLY A 87 -4.24 -5.28 -16.65
C GLY A 87 -4.32 -6.11 -17.93
N CYS A 88 -5.14 -5.66 -18.87
CA CYS A 88 -5.13 -6.15 -20.24
C CYS A 88 -4.10 -5.36 -21.08
N PRO A 89 -3.70 -5.82 -22.29
CA PRO A 89 -2.73 -5.10 -23.12
C PRO A 89 -3.28 -3.81 -23.75
N ASN A 90 -4.53 -3.44 -23.48
CA ASN A 90 -5.15 -2.23 -24.02
C ASN A 90 -4.92 -1.05 -23.07
N GLY A 91 -4.52 0.09 -23.64
CA GLY A 91 -4.31 1.31 -22.89
C GLY A 91 -3.59 2.37 -23.72
N ILE A 92 -3.31 3.51 -23.11
CA ILE A 92 -2.43 4.54 -23.67
C ILE A 92 -1.17 4.62 -22.83
N ASP A 93 -0.03 4.66 -23.49
CA ASP A 93 1.27 4.63 -22.84
C ASP A 93 2.28 5.54 -23.53
N TRP A 94 3.29 5.99 -22.78
CA TRP A 94 4.39 6.83 -23.26
C TRP A 94 5.60 6.69 -22.34
N ASN A 95 6.82 6.85 -22.85
CA ASN A 95 8.01 6.85 -22.01
C ASN A 95 8.03 8.08 -21.10
N VAL A 96 8.43 7.89 -19.86
CA VAL A 96 8.73 8.96 -18.90
C VAL A 96 10.12 8.71 -18.34
N THR A 97 11.09 9.53 -18.72
CA THR A 97 12.47 9.39 -18.23
C THR A 97 12.96 10.67 -17.60
N ARG A 98 13.71 10.57 -16.50
CA ARG A 98 14.27 11.72 -15.82
C ARG A 98 15.70 11.99 -16.25
N GLN A 99 15.98 13.23 -16.63
CA GLN A 99 17.35 13.71 -16.88
C GLN A 99 17.53 15.03 -16.11
N ASN A 100 18.43 15.04 -15.13
CA ASN A 100 18.64 16.18 -14.25
C ASN A 100 17.32 16.65 -13.60
N ASN A 101 16.93 17.92 -13.84
CA ASN A 101 15.70 18.52 -13.33
C ASN A 101 14.58 18.59 -14.37
N THR A 102 14.61 17.73 -15.39
CA THR A 102 13.61 17.68 -16.46
C THR A 102 13.13 16.27 -16.72
N MET A 103 11.84 16.14 -17.05
CA MET A 103 11.22 14.91 -17.52
C MET A 103 11.14 14.92 -19.04
N HIS A 104 11.53 13.80 -19.64
CA HIS A 104 11.50 13.55 -21.07
C HIS A 104 10.34 12.59 -21.34
N LEU A 105 9.30 13.11 -21.99
CA LEU A 105 8.07 12.39 -22.30
C LEU A 105 8.06 12.04 -23.79
N GLN A 106 8.14 10.76 -24.13
CA GLN A 106 8.11 10.31 -25.53
C GLN A 106 6.87 9.47 -25.80
N THR A 107 6.00 9.96 -26.69
CA THR A 107 4.77 9.28 -27.08
C THR A 107 5.04 8.13 -28.05
N SER A 108 4.04 7.29 -28.30
CA SER A 108 4.11 6.19 -29.28
C SER A 108 4.34 6.67 -30.73
N SER A 109 4.11 7.96 -31.02
CA SER A 109 4.45 8.58 -32.32
C SER A 109 5.92 9.01 -32.40
N ASN A 110 6.74 8.67 -31.39
CA ASN A 110 8.14 9.05 -31.21
C ASN A 110 8.40 10.55 -30.99
N LYS A 111 7.36 11.37 -30.80
CA LYS A 111 7.55 12.78 -30.44
C LYS A 111 7.97 12.90 -28.98
N THR A 112 8.99 13.72 -28.74
CA THR A 112 9.51 13.98 -27.40
C THR A 112 9.12 15.38 -26.94
N THR A 113 8.61 15.47 -25.71
CA THR A 113 8.37 16.72 -24.99
C THR A 113 9.21 16.73 -23.72
N ILE A 114 9.98 17.80 -23.53
CA ILE A 114 10.75 18.02 -22.31
C ILE A 114 9.95 18.97 -21.40
N VAL A 115 9.83 18.64 -20.12
CA VAL A 115 9.14 19.45 -19.12
C VAL A 115 9.99 19.58 -17.85
N PRO A 116 9.97 20.72 -17.15
CA PRO A 116 10.59 20.81 -15.83
C PRO A 116 10.00 19.78 -14.85
N PHE A 117 10.85 19.18 -14.01
CA PHE A 117 10.44 18.18 -13.03
C PHE A 117 9.33 18.69 -12.11
N ASP A 118 9.48 19.90 -11.57
CA ASP A 118 8.51 20.47 -10.62
C ASP A 118 7.13 20.70 -11.25
N GLU A 119 7.09 21.09 -12.53
CA GLU A 119 5.82 21.24 -13.27
C GLU A 119 5.15 19.89 -13.50
N TYR A 120 5.93 18.88 -13.89
CA TYR A 120 5.42 17.51 -14.07
C TYR A 120 4.90 16.92 -12.76
N ALA A 121 5.69 17.02 -11.69
CA ALA A 121 5.35 16.51 -10.38
C ALA A 121 4.07 17.17 -9.84
N LYS A 122 3.91 18.49 -10.03
CA LYS A 122 2.68 19.19 -9.66
C LYS A 122 1.44 18.63 -10.36
N GLU A 123 1.51 18.36 -11.66
CA GLU A 123 0.38 17.79 -12.41
C GLU A 123 0.07 16.36 -11.97
N VAL A 124 1.09 15.52 -11.74
CA VAL A 124 0.91 14.16 -11.21
C VAL A 124 0.27 14.17 -9.82
N ILE A 125 0.77 15.01 -8.91
CA ILE A 125 0.24 15.12 -7.54
C ILE A 125 -1.21 15.64 -7.55
N ASN A 126 -1.53 16.64 -8.38
CA ASN A 126 -2.89 17.13 -8.51
C ASN A 126 -3.85 16.06 -9.05
N PHE A 127 -3.40 15.27 -10.03
CA PHE A 127 -4.18 14.16 -10.55
C PHE A 127 -4.45 13.11 -9.48
N ALA A 128 -3.41 12.67 -8.75
CA ALA A 128 -3.54 11.74 -7.64
C ALA A 128 -4.48 12.28 -6.55
N ASN A 129 -4.33 13.55 -6.14
CA ASN A 129 -5.22 14.18 -5.16
C ASN A 129 -6.69 14.18 -5.61
N ARG A 130 -6.97 14.37 -6.91
CA ARG A 130 -8.34 14.30 -7.42
C ARG A 130 -8.94 12.89 -7.29
N ILE A 131 -8.14 11.85 -7.54
CA ILE A 131 -8.58 10.46 -7.34
C ILE A 131 -8.79 10.18 -5.85
N GLU A 132 -7.85 10.57 -5.00
CA GLU A 132 -7.95 10.38 -3.55
C GLU A 132 -9.21 11.03 -2.96
N ALA A 133 -9.50 12.28 -3.34
CA ALA A 133 -10.73 12.96 -2.94
C ALA A 133 -12.00 12.18 -3.34
N PHE A 134 -11.99 11.50 -4.48
CA PHE A 134 -13.12 10.67 -4.90
C PHE A 134 -13.28 9.41 -4.03
N TYR A 135 -12.19 8.83 -3.52
CA TYR A 135 -12.27 7.77 -2.51
C TYR A 135 -12.76 8.30 -1.15
N GLU A 136 -12.41 9.53 -0.78
CA GLU A 136 -12.85 10.15 0.48
C GLU A 136 -14.34 10.56 0.46
N GLU A 137 -14.89 10.86 -0.73
CA GLU A 137 -16.30 11.19 -0.93
C GLU A 137 -17.23 9.96 -0.87
N CYS A 138 -16.68 8.74 -1.06
CA CYS A 138 -17.47 7.51 -1.11
C CYS A 138 -17.57 6.80 0.26
N SER A 139 -18.44 5.80 0.35
CA SER A 139 -18.49 4.94 1.53
C SER A 139 -17.17 4.20 1.71
N PRO A 140 -16.71 3.96 2.96
CA PRO A 140 -15.48 3.21 3.21
C PRO A 140 -15.46 1.89 2.44
N LYS A 141 -14.34 1.61 1.76
CA LYS A 141 -14.18 0.40 0.97
C LYS A 141 -14.25 -0.84 1.86
N SER A 142 -15.05 -1.80 1.43
CA SER A 142 -15.14 -3.12 2.04
C SER A 142 -13.92 -3.93 1.63
N LEU A 143 -13.06 -4.25 2.59
CA LEU A 143 -11.91 -5.08 2.30
C LEU A 143 -12.35 -6.47 1.80
N PRO A 144 -11.69 -7.02 0.77
CA PRO A 144 -11.94 -8.37 0.31
C PRO A 144 -11.77 -9.42 1.42
N ASN A 145 -12.57 -10.48 1.34
CA ASN A 145 -12.37 -11.67 2.18
C ASN A 145 -11.16 -12.50 1.74
N ASP A 146 -10.85 -12.48 0.44
CA ASP A 146 -9.65 -13.12 -0.08
C ASP A 146 -8.41 -12.36 0.40
N TYR A 147 -7.45 -13.11 0.91
CA TYR A 147 -6.30 -12.50 1.57
C TYR A 147 -5.36 -11.79 0.59
N TYR A 148 -5.21 -12.32 -0.64
CA TYR A 148 -4.34 -11.71 -1.64
C TYR A 148 -4.93 -10.40 -2.11
N ASP A 149 -6.24 -10.40 -2.40
CA ASP A 149 -6.95 -9.19 -2.82
C ASP A 149 -6.91 -8.11 -1.73
N LYS A 150 -7.15 -8.50 -0.46
CA LYS A 150 -7.07 -7.59 0.69
C LYS A 150 -5.67 -6.99 0.82
N LEU A 151 -4.63 -7.82 0.81
CA LEU A 151 -3.26 -7.36 1.00
C LEU A 151 -2.78 -6.53 -0.19
N GLY A 152 -3.21 -6.87 -1.42
CA GLY A 152 -2.97 -6.08 -2.61
C GLY A 152 -3.55 -4.67 -2.51
N TYR A 153 -4.79 -4.54 -2.04
CA TYR A 153 -5.43 -3.25 -1.82
C TYR A 153 -4.75 -2.42 -0.73
N LEU A 154 -4.37 -3.03 0.40
CA LEU A 154 -3.64 -2.34 1.45
C LEU A 154 -2.26 -1.87 0.97
N THR A 155 -1.56 -2.70 0.20
CA THR A 155 -0.25 -2.37 -0.38
C THR A 155 -0.35 -1.25 -1.41
N PHE A 156 -1.43 -1.23 -2.21
CA PHE A 156 -1.72 -0.14 -3.15
C PHE A 156 -1.75 1.22 -2.44
N TRP A 157 -2.51 1.32 -1.34
CA TRP A 157 -2.63 2.58 -0.60
C TRP A 157 -1.37 2.93 0.20
N ASN A 158 -0.66 1.93 0.73
CA ASN A 158 0.61 2.15 1.40
C ASN A 158 1.66 2.72 0.42
N GLU A 159 1.82 2.09 -0.74
CA GLU A 159 2.73 2.58 -1.80
C GLU A 159 2.33 3.98 -2.28
N TRP A 160 1.04 4.20 -2.54
CA TRP A 160 0.50 5.49 -2.95
C TRP A 160 0.91 6.62 -1.99
N LYS A 161 0.68 6.42 -0.69
CA LYS A 161 0.98 7.41 0.35
C LYS A 161 2.49 7.64 0.47
N LEU A 162 3.29 6.57 0.50
CA LEU A 162 4.77 6.68 0.54
C LEU A 162 5.32 7.47 -0.66
N ARG A 163 4.80 7.22 -1.87
CA ARG A 163 5.23 7.97 -3.06
C ARG A 163 4.84 9.43 -2.97
N LYS A 164 3.62 9.76 -2.55
CA LYS A 164 3.19 11.15 -2.37
C LYS A 164 4.02 11.89 -1.32
N GLU A 165 4.26 11.26 -0.17
CA GLU A 165 4.99 11.91 0.94
C GLU A 165 6.42 12.30 0.57
N LYS A 166 7.09 11.54 -0.29
CA LYS A 166 8.42 11.89 -0.80
C LYS A 166 8.46 13.20 -1.62
N PHE A 167 7.32 13.63 -2.17
CA PHE A 167 7.25 14.80 -3.06
C PHE A 167 6.43 15.96 -2.50
N MET A 168 5.72 15.76 -1.40
CA MET A 168 5.03 16.83 -0.71
C MET A 168 6.01 17.59 0.18
N ASN A 169 6.39 18.81 -0.25
CA ASN A 169 7.18 19.73 0.57
C ASN A 169 6.26 20.48 1.56
N ASN A 170 6.50 20.27 2.86
CA ASN A 170 6.10 21.11 4.00
C ASN A 170 4.61 21.14 4.44
N ASN A 171 3.70 20.35 3.85
CA ASN A 171 2.30 20.25 4.32
C ASN A 171 1.83 18.82 4.61
N THR A 172 2.68 17.81 4.46
CA THR A 172 2.41 16.46 4.97
C THR A 172 2.56 16.43 6.48
N ARG A 173 1.67 15.71 7.16
CA ARG A 173 1.84 15.39 8.58
C ARG A 173 3.22 14.74 8.74
N ILE A 174 4.08 15.33 9.56
CA ILE A 174 5.38 14.73 9.89
C ILE A 174 5.07 13.40 10.58
N ARG A 175 5.45 12.30 9.93
CA ARG A 175 5.32 10.97 10.52
C ARG A 175 6.47 10.73 11.48
N ARG A 176 6.16 10.23 12.66
CA ARG A 176 7.21 9.74 13.55
C ARG A 176 7.79 8.46 12.98
N LYS A 177 9.10 8.46 12.75
CA LYS A 177 9.81 7.28 12.27
C LYS A 177 10.10 6.32 13.42
N ILE A 178 9.73 5.07 13.26
CA ILE A 178 9.98 3.97 14.19
C ILE A 178 10.65 2.85 13.41
N ILE A 179 11.74 2.31 13.95
CA ILE A 179 12.56 1.29 13.28
C ILE A 179 12.24 -0.05 13.92
N PHE A 180 11.82 -1.01 13.10
CA PHE A 180 11.69 -2.42 13.49
C PHE A 180 12.85 -3.18 12.85
N ASP A 181 13.79 -3.69 13.63
CA ASP A 181 14.90 -4.47 13.10
C ASP A 181 14.61 -5.97 13.20
N GLY A 182 14.42 -6.62 12.05
CA GLY A 182 14.18 -8.07 11.97
C GLY A 182 15.30 -8.95 12.55
N ASN A 183 16.48 -8.40 12.83
CA ASN A 183 17.55 -9.13 13.52
C ASN A 183 17.33 -9.24 15.04
N ASN A 184 16.40 -8.47 15.62
CA ASN A 184 16.15 -8.47 17.06
C ASN A 184 15.17 -9.57 17.51
N PHE A 185 14.55 -10.30 16.57
CA PHE A 185 13.60 -11.37 16.88
C PHE A 185 13.65 -12.49 15.84
N ASP A 186 13.46 -13.74 16.29
CA ASP A 186 13.25 -14.92 15.43
C ASP A 186 11.86 -15.53 15.64
N THR A 187 11.21 -15.18 16.76
CA THR A 187 9.92 -15.74 17.18
C THR A 187 8.87 -14.67 17.40
N LEU A 188 7.59 -15.06 17.39
CA LEU A 188 6.48 -14.13 17.65
C LEU A 188 6.54 -13.52 19.06
N GLU A 189 7.09 -14.25 20.04
CA GLU A 189 7.27 -13.74 21.40
C GLU A 189 8.32 -12.63 21.44
N GLU A 190 9.49 -12.87 20.82
CA GLU A 190 10.56 -11.88 20.72
C GLU A 190 10.15 -10.68 19.86
N PHE A 191 9.27 -10.87 18.87
CA PHE A 191 8.66 -9.75 18.15
C PHE A 191 7.87 -8.84 19.10
N TYR A 192 7.06 -9.39 20.02
CA TYR A 192 6.35 -8.57 20.99
C TYR A 192 7.32 -7.87 21.96
N ASP A 193 8.40 -8.54 22.38
CA ASP A 193 9.46 -7.91 23.19
C ASP A 193 10.11 -6.72 22.45
N GLU A 194 10.37 -6.86 21.14
CA GLU A 194 10.88 -5.78 20.31
C GLU A 194 9.86 -4.64 20.17
N MET A 195 8.57 -4.96 19.94
CA MET A 195 7.51 -3.96 19.86
C MET A 195 7.40 -3.15 21.15
N ASP A 196 7.51 -3.80 22.30
CA ASP A 196 7.59 -3.12 23.60
C ASP A 196 8.80 -2.19 23.68
N ALA A 197 9.97 -2.65 23.24
CA ALA A 197 11.20 -1.87 23.28
C ALA A 197 11.14 -0.61 22.41
N VAL A 198 10.51 -0.68 21.23
CA VAL A 198 10.54 0.40 20.24
C VAL A 198 9.28 1.28 20.24
N LEU A 199 8.15 0.81 20.77
CA LEU A 199 6.87 1.56 20.82
C LEU A 199 6.51 2.05 22.23
N THR A 200 7.26 1.67 23.27
CA THR A 200 6.97 2.11 24.64
C THR A 200 8.16 2.82 25.29
N LYS A 201 7.86 3.65 26.29
CA LYS A 201 8.88 4.35 27.06
C LYS A 201 8.46 4.48 28.52
N ASN A 202 9.32 4.00 29.42
CA ASN A 202 9.17 4.11 30.87
C ASN A 202 7.87 3.47 31.43
N LEU A 203 7.38 2.38 30.84
CA LEU A 203 6.25 1.65 31.40
C LEU A 203 6.66 0.94 32.69
N SER A 204 5.78 1.01 33.71
CA SER A 204 5.95 0.31 34.99
C SER A 204 5.28 -1.07 35.02
N TRP A 205 4.71 -1.49 33.90
CA TRP A 205 3.90 -2.70 33.74
C TRP A 205 4.22 -3.37 32.41
N LYS A 206 3.91 -4.66 32.28
CA LYS A 206 4.15 -5.45 31.06
C LYS A 206 2.97 -5.34 30.11
N THR A 207 3.22 -5.13 28.82
CA THR A 207 2.16 -5.12 27.82
C THR A 207 1.64 -6.53 27.53
N GLY A 208 0.58 -6.61 26.72
CA GLY A 208 0.06 -7.88 26.25
C GLY A 208 0.86 -8.39 25.05
N HIS A 209 1.18 -9.68 25.02
CA HIS A 209 1.85 -10.31 23.88
C HIS A 209 0.81 -10.96 22.96
N ASN A 210 0.06 -10.13 22.24
CA ASN A 210 -0.94 -10.55 21.26
C ASN A 210 -1.20 -9.42 20.24
N PHE A 211 -1.88 -9.75 19.13
CA PHE A 211 -2.14 -8.80 18.05
C PHE A 211 -2.99 -7.59 18.43
N ALA A 212 -3.90 -7.71 19.43
CA ALA A 212 -4.68 -6.56 19.89
C ALA A 212 -3.79 -5.57 20.66
N ALA A 213 -2.92 -6.08 21.54
CA ALA A 213 -1.96 -5.24 22.24
C ALA A 213 -0.93 -4.62 21.27
N PHE A 214 -0.47 -5.37 20.25
CA PHE A 214 0.35 -4.79 19.18
C PHE A 214 -0.37 -3.63 18.47
N ASN A 215 -1.65 -3.81 18.13
CA ASN A 215 -2.45 -2.73 17.56
C ASN A 215 -2.54 -1.50 18.48
N ASP A 216 -2.77 -1.71 19.78
CA ASP A 216 -2.82 -0.61 20.75
C ASP A 216 -1.50 0.16 20.78
N LEU A 217 -0.36 -0.53 20.72
CA LEU A 217 0.96 0.12 20.63
C LEU A 217 1.08 1.01 19.39
N LEU A 218 0.57 0.57 18.23
CA LEU A 218 0.55 1.37 17.00
C LEU A 218 -0.39 2.57 17.06
N CYS A 219 -1.46 2.51 17.86
CA CYS A 219 -2.34 3.65 18.11
C CYS A 219 -1.66 4.74 18.95
N GLY A 220 -0.67 4.38 19.77
CA GLY A 220 0.13 5.31 20.57
C GLY A 220 -0.39 5.58 21.98
N GLY A 221 0.27 6.51 22.68
CA GLY A 221 -0.02 6.85 24.07
C GLY A 221 0.87 6.12 25.10
N PHE A 222 1.91 5.41 24.64
CA PHE A 222 2.84 4.65 25.50
C PHE A 222 4.21 5.33 25.67
N GLY A 223 4.29 6.62 25.38
CA GLY A 223 5.46 7.47 25.65
C GLY A 223 6.48 7.56 24.50
N VAL A 224 6.36 6.73 23.46
CA VAL A 224 7.12 6.90 22.20
C VAL A 224 6.43 7.89 21.27
N HIS A 225 5.12 7.73 21.03
CA HIS A 225 4.33 8.66 20.22
C HIS A 225 2.94 8.89 20.84
N GLU A 226 2.31 10.02 20.52
CA GLU A 226 0.99 10.37 21.03
C GLU A 226 -0.11 9.53 20.37
N TYR A 227 -1.26 9.44 21.04
CA TYR A 227 -2.41 8.71 20.50
C TYR A 227 -2.89 9.33 19.18
N GLY A 228 -2.93 8.52 18.12
CA GLY A 228 -3.28 8.95 16.76
C GLY A 228 -2.19 9.77 16.05
N GLU A 229 -1.00 9.91 16.62
CA GLU A 229 0.16 10.49 15.93
C GLU A 229 0.52 9.59 14.73
N PRO A 230 0.57 10.13 13.49
CA PRO A 230 0.97 9.35 12.34
C PRO A 230 2.40 8.84 12.45
N ILE A 231 2.62 7.57 12.13
CA ILE A 231 3.95 6.96 12.18
C ILE A 231 4.34 6.35 10.84
N LEU A 232 5.64 6.26 10.62
CA LEU A 232 6.28 5.50 9.56
C LEU A 232 7.09 4.39 10.23
N ILE A 233 6.70 3.14 9.98
CA ILE A 233 7.48 1.97 10.36
C ILE A 233 8.47 1.69 9.24
N GLU A 234 9.75 1.78 9.57
CA GLU A 234 10.82 1.24 8.75
C GLU A 234 11.21 -0.14 9.27
N TRP A 235 10.87 -1.17 8.52
CA TRP A 235 11.16 -2.55 8.89
C TRP A 235 12.41 -3.03 8.15
N CYS A 236 13.54 -3.04 8.87
CA CYS A 236 14.85 -3.48 8.39
C CYS A 236 14.99 -5.00 8.46
N ASN A 237 15.83 -5.59 7.61
CA ASN A 237 16.02 -7.03 7.51
C ASN A 237 14.70 -7.78 7.27
N PHE A 238 13.84 -7.20 6.41
CA PHE A 238 12.49 -7.71 6.19
C PHE A 238 12.50 -9.12 5.60
N SER A 239 13.44 -9.46 4.72
CA SER A 239 13.57 -10.83 4.19
C SER A 239 13.85 -11.88 5.25
N LYS A 240 14.53 -11.53 6.34
CA LYS A 240 14.67 -12.44 7.48
C LYS A 240 13.31 -12.69 8.14
N SER A 241 12.57 -11.62 8.44
CA SER A 241 11.22 -11.70 9.02
C SER A 241 10.24 -12.48 8.15
N MET A 242 10.37 -12.39 6.81
CA MET A 242 9.58 -13.20 5.87
C MET A 242 9.80 -14.70 6.06
N ASN A 243 11.03 -15.12 6.34
CA ASN A 243 11.35 -16.52 6.59
C ASN A 243 10.84 -16.97 7.97
N ASP A 244 11.12 -16.16 9.00
CA ASP A 244 10.81 -16.48 10.39
C ASP A 244 9.29 -16.59 10.63
N PHE A 245 8.50 -15.70 10.02
CA PHE A 245 7.04 -15.64 10.18
C PHE A 245 6.25 -16.29 9.04
N SER A 246 6.89 -17.18 8.28
CA SER A 246 6.25 -17.97 7.24
C SER A 246 5.33 -19.08 7.78
N TYR A 247 4.85 -19.96 6.90
CA TYR A 247 3.90 -21.03 7.24
C TYR A 247 4.31 -21.93 8.43
N PRO A 248 5.58 -22.35 8.63
CA PRO A 248 5.97 -23.15 9.79
C PRO A 248 5.66 -22.46 11.13
N ALA A 249 6.01 -21.19 11.28
CA ALA A 249 5.69 -20.42 12.49
C ALA A 249 4.18 -20.20 12.64
N THR A 250 3.50 -19.96 11.52
CA THR A 250 2.03 -19.82 11.47
C THR A 250 1.31 -21.08 11.96
N ILE A 251 1.76 -22.26 11.51
CA ILE A 251 1.25 -23.57 11.95
C ILE A 251 1.50 -23.77 13.44
N ALA A 252 2.70 -23.45 13.93
CA ALA A 252 3.04 -23.56 15.35
C ALA A 252 2.15 -22.65 16.21
N TYR A 253 1.91 -21.41 15.75
CA TYR A 253 1.00 -20.47 16.40
C TYR A 253 -0.42 -21.02 16.53
N TYR A 254 -1.03 -21.47 15.43
CA TYR A 254 -2.41 -21.99 15.48
C TYR A 254 -2.53 -23.26 16.32
N ARG A 255 -1.53 -24.15 16.30
CA ARG A 255 -1.49 -25.32 17.19
C ARG A 255 -1.47 -24.94 18.66
N LYS A 256 -0.65 -23.94 19.04
CA LYS A 256 -0.62 -23.41 20.42
C LYS A 256 -1.96 -22.76 20.78
N LEU A 257 -2.53 -21.99 19.86
CA LEU A 257 -3.79 -21.28 20.08
C LEU A 257 -4.98 -22.24 20.31
N LEU A 258 -5.04 -23.37 19.59
CA LEU A 258 -6.07 -24.40 19.81
C LEU A 258 -6.08 -24.99 21.22
N LEU A 259 -4.94 -24.99 21.91
CA LEU A 259 -4.85 -25.48 23.30
C LEU A 259 -5.42 -24.50 24.32
N GLN A 260 -5.62 -23.23 23.92
CA GLN A 260 -5.89 -22.12 24.83
C GLN A 260 -7.18 -21.35 24.47
N CYS A 261 -7.68 -21.48 23.25
CA CYS A 261 -8.83 -20.73 22.79
C CYS A 261 -10.15 -21.24 23.38
N HIS A 262 -11.14 -20.36 23.44
CA HIS A 262 -12.49 -20.75 23.84
C HIS A 262 -13.06 -21.79 22.86
N PRO A 263 -13.84 -22.80 23.31
CA PRO A 263 -14.34 -23.86 22.44
C PRO A 263 -15.12 -23.39 21.20
N SER A 264 -15.81 -22.25 21.28
CA SER A 264 -16.52 -21.67 20.13
C SER A 264 -15.61 -21.26 18.97
N ASN A 265 -14.33 -21.00 19.23
CA ASN A 265 -13.37 -20.55 18.21
C ASN A 265 -12.61 -21.71 17.57
N ILE A 266 -12.68 -22.93 18.14
CA ILE A 266 -11.96 -24.10 17.64
C ILE A 266 -12.20 -24.32 16.14
N PRO A 267 -13.44 -24.35 15.61
CA PRO A 267 -13.66 -24.60 14.18
C PRO A 267 -12.97 -23.58 13.27
N TYR A 268 -13.01 -22.31 13.65
CA TYR A 268 -12.37 -21.23 12.89
C TYR A 268 -10.84 -21.35 12.90
N ILE A 269 -10.25 -21.68 14.06
CA ILE A 269 -8.80 -21.85 14.17
C ILE A 269 -8.33 -23.12 13.47
N GLU A 270 -9.10 -24.20 13.48
CA GLU A 270 -8.83 -25.42 12.72
C GLU A 270 -8.82 -25.17 11.21
N GLU A 271 -9.76 -24.36 10.71
CA GLU A 271 -9.79 -23.94 9.30
C GLU A 271 -8.51 -23.16 8.93
N LYS A 272 -8.14 -22.15 9.73
CA LYS A 272 -6.91 -21.36 9.52
C LYS A 272 -5.64 -22.23 9.60
N LEU A 273 -5.59 -23.18 10.53
CA LEU A 273 -4.50 -24.16 10.62
C LEU A 273 -4.41 -25.03 9.36
N ASN A 274 -5.54 -25.52 8.85
CA ASN A 274 -5.59 -26.35 7.63
C ASN A 274 -5.13 -25.56 6.39
N LEU A 275 -5.57 -24.31 6.25
CA LEU A 275 -5.07 -23.42 5.19
C LEU A 275 -3.54 -23.28 5.30
N ALA A 276 -3.01 -22.97 6.49
CA ALA A 276 -1.58 -22.81 6.69
C ALA A 276 -0.78 -24.10 6.40
N ILE A 277 -1.29 -25.28 6.78
CA ILE A 277 -0.68 -26.59 6.45
C ILE A 277 -0.58 -26.79 4.93
N ASN A 278 -1.61 -26.36 4.18
CA ASN A 278 -1.64 -26.43 2.73
C ASN A 278 -0.90 -25.26 2.05
N ARG A 279 -0.21 -24.41 2.81
CA ARG A 279 0.47 -23.19 2.34
C ARG A 279 -0.49 -22.25 1.60
N GLN A 280 -1.68 -22.10 2.16
CA GLN A 280 -2.75 -21.22 1.70
C GLN A 280 -3.13 -20.25 2.83
N GLY A 281 -3.72 -19.11 2.45
CA GLY A 281 -4.15 -18.08 3.39
C GLY A 281 -2.99 -17.25 3.96
N GLU A 282 -3.29 -16.48 5.00
CA GLU A 282 -2.37 -15.52 5.62
C GLU A 282 -1.33 -16.23 6.48
N THR A 283 -0.08 -15.78 6.40
CA THR A 283 0.97 -16.08 7.37
C THR A 283 0.90 -15.16 8.60
N LEU A 284 1.70 -15.43 9.63
CA LEU A 284 1.90 -14.50 10.74
C LEU A 284 2.43 -13.16 10.25
N LEU A 285 3.36 -13.15 9.29
CA LEU A 285 3.85 -11.91 8.70
C LEU A 285 2.72 -11.12 8.03
N ASP A 286 1.90 -11.78 7.21
CA ASP A 286 0.78 -11.12 6.53
C ASP A 286 -0.22 -10.55 7.53
N THR A 287 -0.42 -11.20 8.68
CA THR A 287 -1.26 -10.70 9.77
C THR A 287 -0.68 -9.42 10.37
N ILE A 288 0.62 -9.41 10.69
CA ILE A 288 1.31 -8.23 11.26
C ILE A 288 1.30 -7.06 10.26
N VAL A 289 1.64 -7.32 8.99
CA VAL A 289 1.62 -6.31 7.93
C VAL A 289 0.20 -5.76 7.70
N THR A 290 -0.81 -6.63 7.73
CA THR A 290 -2.21 -6.22 7.62
C THR A 290 -2.63 -5.29 8.74
N ILE A 291 -2.23 -5.58 9.99
CA ILE A 291 -2.47 -4.69 11.12
C ILE A 291 -1.85 -3.33 10.80
N ILE A 292 -0.54 -3.29 10.50
CA ILE A 292 0.18 -2.05 10.21
C ILE A 292 -0.46 -1.24 9.07
N MET A 293 -0.88 -1.86 7.96
CA MET A 293 -1.34 -1.11 6.79
C MET A 293 -2.83 -0.75 6.82
N ASN A 294 -3.65 -1.44 7.62
CA ASN A 294 -5.11 -1.27 7.62
C ASN A 294 -5.56 -0.19 8.61
N ASN A 295 -5.18 1.06 8.33
CA ASN A 295 -5.42 2.21 9.18
C ASN A 295 -6.91 2.41 9.57
N ASN A 296 -7.85 2.04 8.69
CA ASN A 296 -9.28 2.29 8.92
C ASN A 296 -9.89 1.35 9.96
N ASP A 297 -9.61 0.05 9.88
CA ASP A 297 -10.21 -0.92 10.80
C ASP A 297 -9.54 -0.93 12.18
N TYR A 298 -8.32 -0.43 12.26
CA TYR A 298 -7.47 -0.51 13.44
C TYR A 298 -7.26 0.81 14.19
N GLY A 299 -7.62 1.94 13.58
CA GLY A 299 -7.65 3.25 14.25
C GLY A 299 -6.30 3.96 14.37
N HIS A 300 -5.23 3.42 13.79
CA HIS A 300 -3.91 4.06 13.70
C HIS A 300 -3.65 4.68 12.32
N ASP A 301 -2.66 5.56 12.21
CA ASP A 301 -2.19 6.13 10.94
C ASP A 301 -0.73 5.71 10.68
N CYS A 302 -0.57 4.49 10.18
CA CYS A 302 0.73 3.90 9.92
C CYS A 302 1.01 3.85 8.42
N LEU A 303 2.30 3.94 8.07
CA LEU A 303 2.85 3.47 6.80
C LEU A 303 3.95 2.46 7.09
N LEU A 304 4.09 1.48 6.22
CA LEU A 304 5.17 0.50 6.25
C LEU A 304 6.13 0.72 5.09
N GLN A 305 7.40 0.93 5.41
CA GLN A 305 8.49 0.86 4.46
C GLN A 305 9.40 -0.32 4.83
N THR A 306 9.55 -1.27 3.92
CA THR A 306 10.45 -2.42 4.11
C THR A 306 11.84 -2.11 3.55
N ILE A 307 12.87 -2.61 4.22
CA ILE A 307 14.28 -2.37 3.94
C ILE A 307 15.04 -3.69 4.15
N GLU A 308 16.01 -3.97 3.26
CA GLU A 308 16.97 -5.07 3.39
C GLU A 308 18.29 -4.63 4.02
#